data_AF-A0A5E3WJ64-F1
#
_entry.id   AF-A0A5E3WJ64-F1
#
_cell.length_a   1.000
_cell.length_b   1.000
_cell.length_c   1.000
_cell.angle_alpha   90.00
_cell.angle_beta   90.00
_cell.angle_gamma   90.00
#
_symmetry.space_group_name_H-M   'P 1'
#
loop_
_entity.id
_entity.type
_entity.pdbx_description
1 polymer ?
#
loop_
_entity_poly.entity_id
_entity_poly.type
_entity_poly.pdbx_seq_one_letter_code
_entity_poly.pdbx_strand_id
1 'polypeptide(L)'
;MSRADSTSPPPYSYENSSFAPPPPQAGQISRSWDFQMKFEAAHEDVRWALLHTITAWKVTGTGQSWDHIPRHNIQNAYDAAPQDLKLALDYISQYNLTCYFNNDTDRRRHLYFSRRDAGWPPVGGPRVLLSADQFVHEFSSVRERVQKAVLMSVEGWERKRTGRFQQVHPDSLYTWYQHASNEYKIMLNWLLEIGGDWSIGRLQNIQTIEAQTRASFNRIHQERQKARAILRHFSP
;
A
#
# COMPACT_ATOMS: atom_id res chain seq x y z
N MET A 1 1.42 -11.94 -54.90
CA MET A 1 2.16 -12.04 -53.63
C MET A 1 1.84 -10.77 -52.84
N SER A 2 0.95 -10.90 -51.85
CA SER A 2 0.29 -9.76 -51.19
C SER A 2 1.15 -9.19 -50.07
N ARG A 3 1.21 -7.86 -50.05
CA ARG A 3 1.91 -6.99 -49.11
C ARG A 3 1.23 -7.03 -47.73
N ALA A 4 2.02 -6.90 -46.69
CA ALA A 4 1.60 -6.86 -45.30
C ALA A 4 0.68 -5.65 -45.02
N ASP A 5 -0.58 -5.90 -44.69
CA ASP A 5 -1.43 -4.97 -43.95
C ASP A 5 -1.36 -5.36 -42.47
N SER A 6 -0.50 -4.67 -41.73
CA SER A 6 -0.59 -4.59 -40.27
C SER A 6 -0.67 -3.11 -39.91
N THR A 7 -1.85 -2.54 -40.09
CA THR A 7 -2.22 -1.18 -39.66
C THR A 7 -2.92 -1.24 -38.29
N SER A 8 -2.31 -1.96 -37.35
CA SER A 8 -2.59 -1.77 -35.93
C SER A 8 -1.37 -1.07 -35.33
N PRO A 9 -1.48 0.18 -34.84
CA PRO A 9 -0.40 0.74 -34.02
C PRO A 9 -0.17 -0.21 -32.83
N PRO A 10 1.08 -0.45 -32.42
CA PRO A 10 1.34 -1.28 -31.24
C PRO A 10 0.54 -0.70 -30.06
N PRO A 11 -0.02 -1.52 -29.16
CA PRO A 11 -1.06 -1.06 -28.24
C PRO A 11 -0.63 0.06 -27.27
N TYR A 12 0.66 0.43 -27.22
CA TYR A 12 1.17 1.51 -26.40
C TYR A 12 2.40 2.21 -27.02
N SER A 13 2.30 2.73 -28.25
CA SER A 13 3.38 3.56 -28.84
C SER A 13 3.59 4.89 -28.10
N TYR A 14 4.87 5.25 -27.95
CA TYR A 14 5.42 6.44 -27.27
C TYR A 14 5.17 7.77 -28.02
N GLU A 15 4.13 7.84 -28.84
CA GLU A 15 3.81 9.06 -29.56
C GLU A 15 3.09 10.01 -28.60
N ASN A 16 3.71 11.18 -28.37
CA ASN A 16 3.20 12.30 -27.59
C ASN A 16 1.68 12.25 -27.43
N SER A 17 1.22 11.89 -26.22
CA SER A 17 -0.18 11.67 -25.89
C SER A 17 -1.01 12.91 -26.26
N SER A 18 -1.52 12.91 -27.48
CA SER A 18 -2.39 13.96 -28.04
C SER A 18 -3.83 13.76 -27.60
N PHE A 19 -4.05 12.95 -26.55
CA PHE A 19 -5.34 12.85 -25.90
C PHE A 19 -5.60 14.15 -25.14
N ALA A 20 -6.31 15.06 -25.80
CA ALA A 20 -6.91 16.20 -25.13
C ALA A 20 -7.68 15.70 -23.89
N PRO A 21 -7.60 16.41 -22.76
CA PRO A 21 -8.33 16.02 -21.56
C PRO A 21 -9.82 15.83 -21.93
N PRO A 22 -10.45 14.73 -21.51
CA PRO A 22 -11.86 14.51 -21.76
C PRO A 22 -12.69 15.74 -21.32
N PRO A 23 -13.75 16.09 -22.05
CA PRO A 23 -14.57 17.24 -21.68
C PRO A 23 -15.13 17.08 -20.25
N PRO A 24 -15.31 18.18 -19.50
CA PRO A 24 -15.96 18.14 -18.19
C PRO A 24 -17.33 17.46 -18.28
N GLN A 25 -17.67 16.64 -17.30
CA GLN A 25 -19.00 16.05 -17.23
C GLN A 25 -20.04 17.14 -16.93
N ALA A 26 -21.29 16.96 -17.38
CA ALA A 26 -22.37 17.91 -17.17
C ALA A 26 -22.50 18.26 -15.67
N GLY A 27 -22.31 19.54 -15.32
CA GLY A 27 -22.36 20.04 -13.94
C GLY A 27 -21.01 20.26 -13.25
N GLN A 28 -19.88 19.88 -13.85
CA GLN A 28 -18.54 20.20 -13.33
C GLN A 28 -17.98 21.49 -13.97
N ILE A 29 -17.75 22.51 -13.14
CA ILE A 29 -17.22 23.84 -13.56
C ILE A 29 -15.70 23.77 -13.83
N SER A 30 -14.98 22.88 -13.13
CA SER A 30 -13.57 22.59 -13.37
C SER A 30 -13.23 21.23 -12.77
N ARG A 31 -12.60 20.35 -13.55
CA ARG A 31 -12.05 19.08 -13.08
C ARG A 31 -10.53 19.15 -13.18
N SER A 32 -9.84 18.90 -12.06
CA SER A 32 -8.38 18.72 -12.09
C SER A 32 -8.08 17.41 -12.82
N TRP A 33 -7.34 17.51 -13.93
CA TRP A 33 -6.81 16.39 -14.70
C TRP A 33 -5.39 16.01 -14.27
N ASP A 34 -4.98 16.42 -13.06
CA ASP A 34 -3.60 16.31 -12.62
C ASP A 34 -3.13 14.86 -12.56
N PHE A 35 -4.00 13.93 -12.13
CA PHE A 35 -3.64 12.52 -12.07
C PHE A 35 -3.55 11.90 -13.46
N GLN A 36 -4.46 12.22 -14.39
CA GLN A 36 -4.33 11.81 -15.79
C GLN A 36 -3.02 12.30 -16.39
N MET A 37 -2.67 13.58 -16.20
CA MET A 37 -1.42 14.13 -16.73
C MET A 37 -0.20 13.41 -16.16
N LYS A 38 -0.17 13.17 -14.84
CA LYS A 38 0.90 12.38 -14.19
C LYS A 38 0.96 10.95 -14.75
N PHE A 39 -0.19 10.31 -14.94
CA PHE A 39 -0.28 8.98 -15.52
C PHE A 39 0.30 8.96 -16.93
N GLU A 40 -0.11 9.90 -17.80
CA GLU A 40 0.36 9.94 -19.19
C GLU A 40 1.84 10.30 -19.33
N ALA A 41 2.36 11.14 -18.45
CA ALA A 41 3.77 11.48 -18.39
C ALA A 41 4.66 10.35 -17.82
N ALA A 42 4.07 9.39 -17.11
CA ALA A 42 4.81 8.33 -16.46
C ALA A 42 5.33 7.29 -17.48
N HIS A 43 6.50 6.72 -17.17
CA HIS A 43 7.03 5.59 -17.94
C HIS A 43 6.00 4.46 -17.99
N GLU A 44 5.98 3.69 -19.08
CA GLU A 44 5.04 2.57 -19.27
C GLU A 44 5.00 1.66 -18.04
N ASP A 45 6.15 1.43 -17.41
CA ASP A 45 6.25 0.57 -16.24
C ASP A 45 5.54 1.08 -15.01
N VAL A 46 5.52 2.39 -14.83
CA VAL A 46 4.81 3.06 -13.75
C VAL A 46 3.32 3.09 -14.08
N ARG A 47 2.93 3.33 -15.34
CA ARG A 47 1.52 3.26 -15.78
C ARG A 47 0.90 1.89 -15.50
N TRP A 48 1.60 0.81 -15.82
CA TRP A 48 1.16 -0.54 -15.47
C TRP A 48 1.02 -0.73 -13.96
N ALA A 49 2.00 -0.26 -13.17
CA ALA A 49 1.92 -0.33 -11.71
C ALA A 49 0.67 0.39 -11.17
N LEU A 50 0.33 1.56 -11.71
CA LEU A 50 -0.87 2.31 -11.35
C LEU A 50 -2.16 1.54 -11.73
N LEU A 51 -2.26 1.02 -12.96
CA LEU A 51 -3.41 0.23 -13.41
C LEU A 51 -3.61 -1.04 -12.58
N HIS A 52 -2.54 -1.81 -12.34
CA HIS A 52 -2.58 -2.99 -11.49
C HIS A 52 -2.94 -2.63 -10.05
N THR A 53 -2.51 -1.49 -9.52
CA THR A 53 -2.85 -1.06 -8.16
C THR A 53 -4.36 -0.79 -8.04
N ILE A 54 -4.95 -0.05 -8.98
CA ILE A 54 -6.40 0.20 -9.00
C ILE A 54 -7.17 -1.13 -9.11
N THR A 55 -6.71 -2.00 -10.01
CA THR A 55 -7.36 -3.30 -10.24
C THR A 55 -7.27 -4.17 -8.99
N ALA A 56 -6.09 -4.28 -8.38
CA ALA A 56 -5.85 -5.06 -7.17
C ALA A 56 -6.79 -4.64 -6.03
N TRP A 57 -6.96 -3.34 -5.81
CA TRP A 57 -7.82 -2.82 -4.75
C TRP A 57 -9.31 -3.11 -4.97
N LYS A 58 -9.74 -3.26 -6.23
CA LYS A 58 -11.10 -3.64 -6.60
C LYS A 58 -11.34 -5.15 -6.45
N VAL A 59 -10.37 -5.97 -6.87
CA VAL A 59 -10.56 -7.43 -7.01
C VAL A 59 -10.12 -8.25 -5.79
N THR A 60 -9.22 -7.70 -4.96
CA THR A 60 -8.64 -8.43 -3.82
C THR A 60 -9.73 -8.80 -2.82
N GLY A 61 -9.99 -10.11 -2.70
CA GLY A 61 -10.99 -10.66 -1.78
C GLY A 61 -12.44 -10.54 -2.25
N THR A 62 -12.69 -10.12 -3.49
CA THR A 62 -14.06 -9.98 -4.04
C THR A 62 -14.43 -11.06 -5.05
N GLY A 63 -13.46 -11.87 -5.51
CA GLY A 63 -13.68 -12.91 -6.52
C GLY A 63 -13.93 -12.36 -7.93
N GLN A 64 -13.77 -11.06 -8.13
CA GLN A 64 -13.91 -10.42 -9.44
C GLN A 64 -12.72 -10.74 -10.35
N SER A 65 -12.96 -10.72 -11.66
CA SER A 65 -11.93 -10.86 -12.70
C SER A 65 -10.93 -9.70 -12.65
N TRP A 66 -9.68 -10.00 -13.01
CA TRP A 66 -8.61 -9.01 -13.13
C TRP A 66 -8.76 -8.21 -14.43
N ASP A 67 -9.72 -7.29 -14.47
CA ASP A 67 -9.97 -6.45 -15.63
C ASP A 67 -9.48 -5.02 -15.38
N HIS A 68 -8.53 -4.58 -16.21
CA HIS A 68 -8.00 -3.22 -16.13
C HIS A 68 -9.03 -2.19 -16.55
N ILE A 69 -9.04 -1.07 -15.85
CA ILE A 69 -9.84 0.09 -16.27
C ILE A 69 -9.29 0.63 -17.61
N PRO A 70 -10.18 1.07 -18.53
CA PRO A 70 -9.74 1.73 -19.74
C PRO A 70 -8.91 2.99 -19.43
N ARG A 71 -7.87 3.24 -20.24
CA ARG A 71 -6.97 4.39 -20.08
C ARG A 71 -7.69 5.73 -19.95
N HIS A 72 -8.75 5.95 -20.74
CA HIS A 72 -9.54 7.19 -20.71
C HIS A 72 -10.39 7.36 -19.43
N ASN A 73 -10.49 6.32 -18.59
CA ASN A 73 -11.23 6.32 -17.33
C ASN A 73 -10.32 6.40 -16.09
N ILE A 74 -9.00 6.56 -16.24
CA ILE A 74 -8.06 6.58 -15.11
C ILE A 74 -8.34 7.72 -14.13
N GLN A 75 -8.66 8.93 -14.62
CA GLN A 75 -9.06 10.05 -13.74
C GLN A 75 -10.38 9.76 -13.00
N ASN A 76 -11.37 9.14 -13.66
CA ASN A 76 -12.63 8.75 -13.02
C ASN A 76 -12.38 7.76 -11.88
N ALA A 77 -11.54 6.76 -12.14
CA ALA A 77 -11.18 5.77 -11.14
C ALA A 77 -10.40 6.39 -9.97
N TYR A 78 -9.47 7.32 -10.24
CA TYR A 78 -8.76 8.06 -9.20
C TYR A 78 -9.71 8.92 -8.37
N ASP A 79 -10.58 9.71 -8.99
CA ASP A 79 -11.49 10.62 -8.28
C ASP A 79 -12.45 9.86 -7.34
N ALA A 80 -12.96 8.71 -7.81
CA ALA A 80 -13.84 7.82 -7.04
C ALA A 80 -13.10 6.91 -6.04
N ALA A 81 -11.77 6.86 -6.09
CA ALA A 81 -10.99 5.99 -5.22
C ALA A 81 -11.10 6.41 -3.74
N PRO A 82 -11.07 5.44 -2.80
CA PRO A 82 -10.91 5.75 -1.38
C PRO A 82 -9.57 6.46 -1.14
N GLN A 83 -9.49 7.24 -0.07
CA GLN A 83 -8.32 8.08 0.22
C GLN A 83 -7.01 7.30 0.27
N ASP A 84 -6.99 6.11 0.88
CA ASP A 84 -5.78 5.29 0.95
C ASP A 84 -5.30 4.82 -0.44
N LEU A 85 -6.21 4.55 -1.38
CA LEU A 85 -5.85 4.21 -2.76
C LEU A 85 -5.27 5.43 -3.48
N LYS A 86 -5.84 6.62 -3.29
CA LYS A 86 -5.27 7.87 -3.83
C LYS A 86 -3.83 8.06 -3.35
N LEU A 87 -3.61 7.94 -2.04
CA LEU A 87 -2.26 8.01 -1.44
C LEU A 87 -1.30 6.97 -2.01
N ALA A 88 -1.77 5.73 -2.25
CA ALA A 88 -0.97 4.69 -2.89
C ALA A 88 -0.59 5.03 -4.34
N LEU A 89 -1.53 5.54 -5.13
CA LEU A 89 -1.30 5.92 -6.52
C LEU A 89 -0.37 7.13 -6.64
N ASP A 90 -0.58 8.15 -5.82
CA ASP A 90 0.31 9.31 -5.76
C ASP A 90 1.73 8.91 -5.33
N TYR A 91 1.86 7.99 -4.37
CA TYR A 91 3.16 7.47 -3.95
C TYR A 91 3.88 6.72 -5.07
N ILE A 92 3.18 5.85 -5.80
CA ILE A 92 3.75 5.14 -6.95
C ILE A 92 4.22 6.13 -8.02
N SER A 93 3.38 7.13 -8.35
CA SER A 93 3.70 8.14 -9.36
C SER A 93 4.87 9.03 -8.92
N GLN A 94 4.87 9.54 -7.70
CA GLN A 94 5.89 10.44 -7.17
C GLN A 94 7.28 9.79 -7.14
N TYR A 95 7.36 8.50 -6.80
CA TYR A 95 8.63 7.77 -6.67
C TYR A 95 8.94 6.86 -7.87
N ASN A 96 8.19 6.98 -8.98
CA ASN A 96 8.35 6.18 -10.20
C ASN A 96 8.43 4.66 -9.93
N LEU A 97 7.56 4.16 -9.04
CA LEU A 97 7.59 2.76 -8.65
C LEU A 97 7.01 1.88 -9.77
N THR A 98 7.73 0.82 -10.12
CA THR A 98 7.33 -0.13 -11.17
C THR A 98 6.55 -1.33 -10.62
N CYS A 99 6.28 -1.35 -9.32
CA CYS A 99 5.48 -2.35 -8.64
C CYS A 99 4.11 -1.81 -8.24
N TYR A 100 3.09 -2.65 -8.35
CA TYR A 100 1.76 -2.30 -7.88
C TYR A 100 1.56 -2.68 -6.41
N PHE A 101 0.60 -2.04 -5.76
CA PHE A 101 0.22 -2.29 -4.37
C PHE A 101 -1.14 -2.99 -4.28
N ASN A 102 -1.24 -4.03 -3.46
CA ASN A 102 -2.52 -4.73 -3.22
C ASN A 102 -3.44 -3.95 -2.28
N ASN A 103 -2.86 -3.15 -1.40
CA ASN A 103 -3.55 -2.44 -0.32
C ASN A 103 -2.64 -1.36 0.29
N ASP A 104 -3.14 -0.58 1.25
CA ASP A 104 -2.35 0.44 1.95
C ASP A 104 -1.14 -0.13 2.70
N THR A 105 -1.24 -1.38 3.18
CA THR A 105 -0.14 -2.05 3.86
C THR A 105 1.09 -2.19 2.96
N ASP A 106 0.92 -2.51 1.67
CA ASP A 106 2.04 -2.55 0.72
C ASP A 106 2.72 -1.17 0.61
N ARG A 107 1.94 -0.09 0.52
CA ARG A 107 2.45 1.30 0.49
C ARG A 107 3.22 1.63 1.78
N ARG A 108 2.62 1.36 2.95
CA ARG A 108 3.25 1.60 4.27
C ARG A 108 4.57 0.85 4.41
N ARG A 109 4.66 -0.41 3.98
CA ARG A 109 5.92 -1.17 3.96
C ARG A 109 6.96 -0.57 3.01
N HIS A 110 6.55 -0.16 1.81
CA HIS A 110 7.44 0.53 0.88
C HIS A 110 8.00 1.81 1.49
N LEU A 111 7.16 2.63 2.11
CA LEU A 111 7.58 3.86 2.79
C LEU A 111 8.51 3.57 3.97
N TYR A 112 8.18 2.58 4.79
CA TYR A 112 9.01 2.17 5.92
C TYR A 112 10.41 1.76 5.45
N PHE A 113 10.53 0.82 4.52
CA PHE A 113 11.84 0.35 4.06
C PHE A 113 12.60 1.39 3.26
N SER A 114 11.93 2.24 2.49
CA SER A 114 12.57 3.38 1.82
C SER A 114 13.21 4.34 2.82
N ARG A 115 12.52 4.67 3.92
CA ARG A 115 13.10 5.47 5.01
C ARG A 115 14.30 4.77 5.65
N ARG A 116 14.19 3.47 5.91
CA ARG A 116 15.29 2.66 6.49
C ARG A 116 16.52 2.66 5.60
N ASP A 117 16.33 2.53 4.28
CA ASP A 117 17.43 2.58 3.30
C ASP A 117 18.04 3.98 3.17
N ALA A 118 17.25 5.02 3.44
CA ALA A 118 17.74 6.40 3.59
C ALA A 118 18.41 6.66 4.96
N GLY A 119 18.66 5.62 5.78
CA GLY A 119 19.34 5.73 7.07
C GLY A 119 18.46 6.15 8.24
N TRP A 120 17.14 6.18 8.09
CA TRP A 120 16.24 6.49 9.21
C TRP A 120 16.34 5.41 10.30
N PRO A 121 16.39 5.77 11.59
CA PRO A 121 16.45 4.79 12.66
C PRO A 121 15.20 3.90 12.72
N PRO A 122 15.30 2.66 13.28
CA PRO A 122 14.13 1.84 13.51
C PRO A 122 13.24 2.45 14.60
N VAL A 123 11.97 2.06 14.63
CA VAL A 123 11.08 2.35 15.77
C VAL A 123 11.70 1.78 17.05
N GLY A 124 11.78 2.58 18.11
CA GLY A 124 12.41 2.17 19.36
C GLY A 124 13.93 2.30 19.43
N GLY A 125 14.59 2.69 18.34
CA GLY A 125 15.96 3.21 18.39
C GLY A 125 15.98 4.65 18.91
N PRO A 126 16.78 5.57 18.33
CA PRO A 126 16.71 6.98 18.68
C PRO A 126 15.39 7.66 18.24
N ARG A 127 14.41 6.94 17.66
CA ARG A 127 13.07 7.48 17.37
C ARG A 127 12.24 7.53 18.64
N VAL A 128 11.65 8.70 18.88
CA VAL A 128 10.73 8.95 19.99
C VAL A 128 9.50 8.03 19.84
N LEU A 129 9.16 7.31 20.92
CA LEU A 129 7.93 6.55 20.99
C LEU A 129 6.73 7.49 20.97
N LEU A 130 5.65 7.06 20.32
CA LEU A 130 4.38 7.79 20.37
C LEU A 130 3.93 7.93 21.83
N SER A 131 3.37 9.09 22.17
CA SER A 131 2.57 9.23 23.39
C SER A 131 1.32 8.34 23.31
N ALA A 132 0.64 8.10 24.44
CA ALA A 132 -0.59 7.30 24.44
C ALA A 132 -1.67 7.91 23.53
N ASP A 133 -1.83 9.24 23.54
CA ASP A 133 -2.75 9.94 22.63
C ASP A 133 -2.38 9.75 21.16
N GLN A 134 -1.10 9.93 20.82
CA GLN A 134 -0.61 9.75 19.45
C GLN A 134 -0.78 8.31 18.98
N PHE A 135 -0.56 7.33 19.86
CA PHE A 135 -0.77 5.92 19.57
C PHE A 135 -2.24 5.61 19.27
N VAL A 136 -3.17 6.07 20.10
CA VAL A 136 -4.63 5.85 19.89
C VAL A 136 -5.11 6.56 18.64
N HIS A 137 -4.60 7.75 18.35
CA HIS A 137 -4.90 8.47 17.13
C HIS A 137 -4.43 7.71 15.89
N GLU A 138 -3.17 7.24 15.87
CA GLU A 138 -2.65 6.43 14.77
C GLU A 138 -3.37 5.08 14.66
N PHE A 139 -3.67 4.41 15.77
CA PHE A 139 -4.48 3.20 15.77
C PHE A 139 -5.85 3.43 15.12
N SER A 140 -6.49 4.56 15.38
CA SER A 140 -7.79 4.88 14.80
C SER A 140 -7.70 5.26 13.31
N SER A 141 -6.51 5.68 12.84
CA SER A 141 -6.27 6.07 11.44
C SER A 141 -5.96 4.89 10.53
N VAL A 142 -5.47 3.76 11.08
CA VAL A 142 -5.15 2.57 10.27
C VAL A 142 -6.39 1.73 9.95
N ARG A 143 -6.26 0.84 8.95
CA ARG A 143 -7.34 -0.08 8.54
C ARG A 143 -7.71 -1.06 9.65
N GLU A 144 -8.97 -1.49 9.65
CA GLU A 144 -9.54 -2.43 10.63
C GLU A 144 -8.70 -3.70 10.83
N ARG A 145 -8.10 -4.26 9.77
CA ARG A 145 -7.24 -5.46 9.89
C ARG A 145 -5.98 -5.21 10.71
N VAL A 146 -5.39 -4.02 10.58
CA VAL A 146 -4.21 -3.59 11.36
C VAL A 146 -4.64 -3.31 12.81
N GLN A 147 -5.80 -2.66 13.00
CA GLN A 147 -6.39 -2.46 14.33
C GLN A 147 -6.60 -3.81 15.05
N LYS A 148 -7.21 -4.77 14.35
CA LYS A 148 -7.40 -6.14 14.86
C LYS A 148 -6.09 -6.82 15.21
N ALA A 149 -5.06 -6.68 14.36
CA ALA A 149 -3.73 -7.23 14.63
C ALA A 149 -3.09 -6.64 15.89
N VAL A 150 -3.23 -5.33 16.12
CA VAL A 150 -2.80 -4.65 17.36
C VAL A 150 -3.54 -5.22 18.56
N LEU A 151 -4.89 -5.25 18.52
CA LEU A 151 -5.70 -5.77 19.63
C LEU A 151 -5.34 -7.23 19.96
N MET A 152 -5.27 -8.10 18.95
CA MET A 152 -4.88 -9.49 19.13
C MET A 152 -3.45 -9.66 19.70
N SER A 153 -2.53 -8.74 19.37
CA SER A 153 -1.19 -8.74 19.96
C SER A 153 -1.26 -8.46 21.46
N VAL A 154 -2.00 -7.41 21.84
CA VAL A 154 -2.21 -7.03 23.25
C VAL A 154 -2.90 -8.15 24.02
N GLU A 155 -3.99 -8.72 23.49
CA GLU A 155 -4.70 -9.86 24.08
C GLU A 155 -3.79 -11.07 24.29
N GLY A 156 -2.94 -11.36 23.29
CA GLY A 156 -1.97 -12.45 23.34
C GLY A 156 -0.92 -12.25 24.44
N TRP A 157 -0.47 -11.02 24.65
CA TRP A 157 0.47 -10.67 25.72
C TRP A 157 -0.17 -10.67 27.10
N GLU A 158 -1.37 -10.10 27.23
CA GLU A 158 -2.14 -10.08 28.47
C GLU A 158 -2.51 -11.50 28.93
N ARG A 159 -2.89 -12.37 27.99
CA ARG A 159 -3.13 -13.79 28.29
C ARG A 159 -1.91 -14.48 28.87
N LYS A 160 -0.71 -14.19 28.36
CA LYS A 160 0.54 -14.75 28.89
C LYS A 160 0.88 -14.19 30.26
N ARG A 161 0.60 -12.92 30.49
CA ARG A 161 0.87 -12.24 31.77
C ARG A 161 -0.07 -12.68 32.88
N THR A 162 -1.37 -12.81 32.58
CA THR A 162 -2.42 -13.06 33.58
C THR A 162 -2.89 -14.51 33.63
N GLY A 163 -2.52 -15.33 32.63
CA GLY A 163 -3.04 -16.69 32.46
C GLY A 163 -4.47 -16.75 31.92
N ARG A 164 -5.14 -15.62 31.69
CA ARG A 164 -6.55 -15.54 31.26
C ARG A 164 -6.67 -14.77 29.95
N PHE A 165 -7.47 -15.32 29.03
CA PHE A 165 -7.83 -14.57 27.83
C PHE A 165 -8.88 -13.52 28.20
N GLN A 166 -8.62 -12.28 27.84
CA GLN A 166 -9.56 -11.17 27.94
C GLN A 166 -9.51 -10.41 26.63
N GLN A 167 -10.66 -10.22 26.00
CA GLN A 167 -10.78 -9.40 24.79
C GLN A 167 -10.49 -7.94 25.16
N VAL A 168 -9.63 -7.28 24.39
CA VAL A 168 -9.23 -5.90 24.65
C VAL A 168 -10.16 -4.97 23.86
N HIS A 169 -10.84 -4.08 24.57
CA HIS A 169 -11.64 -3.03 23.93
C HIS A 169 -10.73 -1.90 23.43
N PRO A 170 -10.98 -1.31 22.25
CA PRO A 170 -10.20 -0.16 21.74
C PRO A 170 -10.05 0.98 22.76
N ASP A 171 -11.10 1.31 23.52
CA ASP A 171 -11.07 2.38 24.52
C ASP A 171 -10.06 2.13 25.66
N SER A 172 -9.72 0.86 25.91
CA SER A 172 -8.73 0.49 26.93
C SER A 172 -7.28 0.65 26.44
N LEU A 173 -7.06 0.86 25.14
CA LEU A 173 -5.72 0.94 24.56
C LEU A 173 -4.92 2.14 25.08
N TYR A 174 -5.57 3.26 25.37
CA TYR A 174 -4.89 4.43 25.95
C TYR A 174 -4.20 4.05 27.27
N THR A 175 -4.98 3.53 28.23
CA THR A 175 -4.48 3.16 29.55
C THR A 175 -3.50 2.00 29.45
N TRP A 176 -3.78 1.01 28.59
CA TRP A 176 -2.86 -0.11 28.39
C TRP A 176 -1.50 0.37 27.88
N TYR A 177 -1.50 1.16 26.80
CA TYR A 177 -0.29 1.67 26.18
C TYR A 177 0.48 2.58 27.13
N GLN A 178 -0.19 3.42 27.93
CA GLN A 178 0.45 4.27 28.94
C GLN A 178 1.33 3.45 29.89
N HIS A 179 0.83 2.31 30.38
CA HIS A 179 1.50 1.45 31.35
C HIS A 179 2.37 0.36 30.72
N ALA A 180 2.29 0.14 29.41
CA ALA A 180 3.09 -0.86 28.72
C ALA A 180 4.59 -0.53 28.79
N SER A 181 5.42 -1.58 28.86
CA SER A 181 6.87 -1.42 28.75
C SER A 181 7.26 -0.92 27.36
N ASN A 182 8.47 -0.37 27.24
CA ASN A 182 8.94 0.18 25.97
C ASN A 182 9.00 -0.90 24.88
N GLU A 183 9.33 -2.14 25.21
CA GLU A 183 9.39 -3.24 24.23
C GLU A 183 8.05 -3.46 23.53
N TYR A 184 6.94 -3.43 24.29
CA TYR A 184 5.60 -3.55 23.73
C TYR A 184 5.22 -2.32 22.89
N LYS A 185 5.52 -1.12 23.37
CA LYS A 185 5.28 0.14 22.65
C LYS A 185 6.02 0.17 21.32
N ILE A 186 7.27 -0.27 21.30
CA ILE A 186 8.10 -0.39 20.10
C ILE A 186 7.43 -1.32 19.09
N MET A 187 7.00 -2.50 19.53
CA MET A 187 6.35 -3.48 18.65
C MET A 187 5.05 -2.97 18.05
N LEU A 188 4.20 -2.33 18.85
CA LEU A 188 2.93 -1.79 18.37
C LEU A 188 3.12 -0.60 17.44
N ASN A 189 4.02 0.33 17.76
CA ASN A 189 4.34 1.46 16.89
C ASN A 189 4.94 0.98 15.56
N TRP A 190 5.80 -0.03 15.59
CA TRP A 190 6.31 -0.65 14.39
C TRP A 190 5.20 -1.30 13.56
N LEU A 191 4.32 -2.08 14.19
CA LEU A 191 3.18 -2.73 13.53
C LEU A 191 2.27 -1.71 12.85
N LEU A 192 1.98 -0.58 13.51
CA LEU A 192 1.24 0.53 12.91
C LEU A 192 2.00 1.15 11.73
N GLU A 193 3.29 1.47 11.89
CA GLU A 193 4.08 2.14 10.84
C GLU A 193 4.19 1.29 9.57
N ILE A 194 4.37 -0.04 9.71
CA ILE A 194 4.42 -0.96 8.55
C ILE A 194 3.03 -1.39 8.06
N GLY A 195 1.95 -1.02 8.76
CA GLY A 195 0.59 -1.46 8.48
C GLY A 195 0.41 -2.98 8.59
N GLY A 196 1.09 -3.63 9.53
CA GLY A 196 1.06 -5.09 9.68
C GLY A 196 -0.30 -5.61 10.14
N ASP A 197 -0.83 -6.59 9.43
CA ASP A 197 -2.15 -7.19 9.64
C ASP A 197 -2.08 -8.57 10.33
N TRP A 198 -0.98 -8.85 11.03
CA TRP A 198 -0.78 -10.05 11.84
C TRP A 198 -0.50 -9.70 13.30
N SER A 199 -0.99 -10.55 14.21
CA SER A 199 -0.69 -10.39 15.64
C SER A 199 0.76 -10.77 15.96
N ILE A 200 1.41 -10.01 16.84
CA ILE A 200 2.74 -10.30 17.39
C ILE A 200 2.57 -11.16 18.64
N GLY A 201 2.58 -12.48 18.47
CA GLY A 201 2.36 -13.40 19.59
C GLY A 201 3.52 -13.46 20.58
N ARG A 202 4.75 -13.13 20.19
CA ARG A 202 5.94 -13.17 21.06
C ARG A 202 6.74 -11.89 20.87
N LEU A 203 7.22 -11.31 21.97
CA LEU A 203 8.28 -10.32 21.92
C LEU A 203 9.53 -11.01 21.35
N GLN A 204 9.85 -10.71 20.10
CA GLN A 204 11.12 -11.08 19.50
C GLN A 204 11.94 -9.80 19.36
N ASN A 205 13.22 -9.95 19.04
CA ASN A 205 14.04 -8.83 18.66
C ASN A 205 13.42 -8.15 17.41
N ILE A 206 13.18 -6.83 17.46
CA ILE A 206 12.53 -6.09 16.35
C ILE A 206 13.35 -6.17 15.07
N GLN A 207 14.68 -6.19 15.17
CA GLN A 207 15.56 -6.33 14.01
C GLN A 207 15.35 -7.69 13.32
N THR A 208 15.08 -8.77 14.08
CA THR A 208 14.74 -10.08 13.51
C THR A 208 13.40 -10.05 12.76
N ILE A 209 12.35 -9.49 13.39
CA ILE A 209 11.03 -9.41 12.73
C ILE A 209 11.09 -8.50 11.50
N GLU A 210 11.79 -7.37 11.59
CA GLU A 210 12.00 -6.44 10.49
C GLU A 210 12.73 -7.12 9.32
N ALA A 211 13.80 -7.87 9.60
CA ALA A 211 14.54 -8.61 8.58
C ALA A 211 13.67 -9.67 7.88
N GLN A 212 12.87 -10.43 8.63
CA GLN A 212 11.94 -11.40 8.07
C GLN A 212 10.86 -10.72 7.21
N THR A 213 10.32 -9.61 7.70
CA THR A 213 9.32 -8.80 6.97
C THR A 213 9.92 -8.25 5.68
N ARG A 214 11.16 -7.75 5.72
CA ARG A 214 11.90 -7.26 4.55
C ARG A 214 12.16 -8.36 3.54
N ALA A 215 12.58 -9.53 3.98
CA ALA A 215 12.82 -10.68 3.10
C ALA A 215 11.52 -11.11 2.39
N SER A 216 10.41 -11.22 3.13
CA SER A 216 9.09 -11.54 2.56
C SER A 216 8.64 -10.48 1.56
N PHE A 217 8.80 -9.20 1.92
CA PHE A 217 8.46 -8.07 1.08
C PHE A 217 9.26 -8.06 -0.24
N ASN A 218 10.58 -8.25 -0.16
CA ASN A 218 11.46 -8.33 -1.33
C ASN A 218 11.07 -9.51 -2.24
N ARG A 219 10.74 -10.67 -1.66
CA ARG A 219 10.30 -11.85 -2.43
C ARG A 219 9.02 -11.56 -3.20
N ILE A 220 8.00 -11.00 -2.56
CA ILE A 220 6.73 -10.64 -3.21
C ILE A 220 6.98 -9.64 -4.34
N HIS A 221 7.83 -8.64 -4.10
CA HIS A 221 8.16 -7.64 -5.11
C HIS A 221 8.86 -8.26 -6.33
N GLN A 222 9.83 -9.15 -6.10
CA GLN A 222 10.51 -9.90 -7.17
C GLN A 222 9.54 -10.80 -7.94
N GLU A 223 8.64 -11.49 -7.26
CA GLU A 223 7.61 -12.34 -7.89
C GLU A 223 6.69 -11.51 -8.79
N ARG A 224 6.24 -10.34 -8.33
CA ARG A 224 5.42 -9.41 -9.12
C ARG A 224 6.17 -8.91 -10.36
N GLN A 225 7.45 -8.57 -10.23
CA GLN A 225 8.28 -8.17 -11.36
C GLN A 225 8.46 -9.32 -12.38
N LYS A 226 8.69 -10.55 -11.91
CA LYS A 226 8.83 -11.74 -12.77
C LYS A 226 7.52 -12.09 -13.48
N ALA A 227 6.40 -12.12 -12.77
CA ALA A 227 5.09 -12.40 -13.36
C ALA A 227 4.77 -11.40 -14.49
N ARG A 228 5.15 -10.14 -14.30
CA ARG A 228 5.02 -9.11 -15.33
C ARG A 228 5.91 -9.36 -16.54
N ALA A 229 7.18 -9.73 -16.34
CA ALA A 229 8.07 -10.07 -17.45
C ALA A 229 7.49 -11.19 -18.32
N ILE A 230 6.88 -12.19 -17.69
CA ILE A 230 6.19 -13.29 -18.39
C ILE A 230 4.98 -12.76 -19.17
N LEU A 231 4.10 -11.95 -18.55
CA LEU A 231 2.89 -11.43 -19.21
C LEU A 231 3.18 -10.52 -20.41
N ARG A 232 4.31 -9.81 -20.43
CA ARG A 232 4.75 -9.04 -21.61
C ARG A 232 5.06 -9.93 -22.82
N HIS A 233 5.46 -11.18 -22.61
CA HIS A 233 5.74 -12.11 -23.71
C HIS A 233 4.47 -12.73 -24.34
N PHE A 234 3.32 -12.59 -23.68
CA PHE A 234 2.04 -13.16 -24.13
C PHE A 234 1.00 -12.10 -24.50
N SER A 235 1.34 -10.82 -24.40
CA SER A 235 0.49 -9.72 -24.89
C SER A 235 0.91 -9.40 -26.33
N PRO A 236 0.05 -9.66 -27.35
CA PRO A 236 0.35 -9.38 -28.74
C PRO A 236 0.48 -7.87 -29.03
#